data_AF-A0A7K0SIY5-F1
#
_entry.id   AF-A0A7K0SIY5-F1
#
_cell.length_a   1.000
_cell.length_b   1.000
_cell.length_c   1.000
_cell.angle_alpha   90.00
_cell.angle_beta   90.00
_cell.angle_gamma   90.00
#
_symmetry.space_group_name_H-M   'P 1'
#
loop_
_entity.id
_entity.type
_entity.pdbx_description
1 polymer ?
#
loop_
_entity_poly.entity_id
_entity_poly.type
_entity_poly.pdbx_seq_one_letter_code
_entity_poly.pdbx_strand_id
1 'polypeptide(L)'
;MALNLPDGLVTVVEFQHVKPGKGGAFVRTKLKNYRTGSVVDKTFRADEKVPLAIIDKREMQFLYREGADYVFMDTETYDQVHVSPSALGESVNYLKEGDSAVLPTYLDEVLGVELAASVEL
;
A
#
# COMPACT_ATOMS: atom_id res chain seq x y z
N MET A 1 4.44 -4.57 -7.06
CA MET A 1 3.32 -4.99 -7.93
C MET A 1 2.16 -5.36 -7.02
N ALA A 2 1.00 -4.71 -7.16
CA ALA A 2 -0.17 -4.98 -6.34
C ALA A 2 -1.15 -5.91 -7.06
N LEU A 3 -1.77 -6.82 -6.32
CA LEU A 3 -2.70 -7.84 -6.80
C LEU A 3 -3.99 -7.77 -5.99
N ASN A 4 -5.13 -7.94 -6.65
CA ASN A 4 -6.44 -8.01 -6.00
C ASN A 4 -6.90 -9.47 -5.92
N LEU A 5 -6.44 -10.21 -4.92
CA LEU A 5 -6.78 -11.63 -4.76
C LEU A 5 -8.08 -11.79 -3.95
N PRO A 6 -8.76 -12.95 -4.02
CA PRO A 6 -9.92 -13.23 -3.16
C PRO A 6 -9.62 -13.08 -1.66
N ASP A 7 -8.37 -13.33 -1.27
CA ASP A 7 -7.87 -13.24 0.11
C ASP A 7 -7.51 -11.79 0.53
N GLY A 8 -7.61 -10.83 -0.40
CA GLY A 8 -7.38 -9.42 -0.17
C GLY A 8 -6.41 -8.74 -1.13
N LEU A 9 -6.23 -7.44 -0.89
CA LEU A 9 -5.30 -6.58 -1.63
C LEU A 9 -3.88 -6.80 -1.10
N VAL A 10 -2.99 -7.27 -1.97
CA VAL A 10 -1.63 -7.68 -1.59
C VAL A 10 -0.58 -7.08 -2.52
N THR A 11 0.64 -6.91 -2.02
CA THR A 11 1.82 -6.58 -2.82
C THR A 11 2.79 -7.76 -2.84
N VAL A 12 3.43 -7.96 -3.99
CA VAL A 12 4.52 -8.94 -4.13
C VAL A 12 5.77 -8.38 -3.48
N VAL A 13 6.23 -9.03 -2.40
CA VAL A 13 7.48 -8.71 -1.71
C VAL A 13 8.65 -9.44 -2.36
N GLU A 14 8.44 -10.69 -2.70
CA GLU A 14 9.46 -11.57 -3.27
C GLU A 14 8.79 -12.55 -4.23
N PHE A 15 9.48 -12.92 -5.30
CA PHE A 15 9.03 -13.98 -6.19
C PHE A 15 10.21 -14.81 -6.73
N GLN A 16 9.93 -16.08 -7.00
CA GLN A 16 10.88 -17.03 -7.55
C GLN A 16 10.21 -17.84 -8.65
N HIS A 17 10.68 -17.70 -9.88
CA HIS A 17 10.27 -18.53 -11.00
C HIS A 17 11.06 -19.85 -10.98
N VAL A 18 10.35 -20.98 -10.90
CA VAL A 18 10.93 -22.32 -10.88
C VAL A 18 10.52 -23.08 -12.14
N LYS A 19 11.52 -23.58 -12.86
CA LYS A 19 11.36 -24.51 -13.98
C LYS A 19 11.85 -25.90 -13.54
N PRO A 20 10.96 -26.81 -13.09
CA PRO A 20 11.38 -28.13 -12.68
C PRO A 20 11.87 -28.94 -13.89
N GLY A 21 12.87 -29.81 -13.72
CA GLY A 21 13.36 -30.67 -14.80
C GLY A 21 12.31 -31.62 -15.38
N LYS A 22 11.21 -31.84 -14.63
CA LYS A 22 10.01 -32.56 -15.07
C LYS A 22 8.77 -31.87 -14.48
N GLY A 23 7.83 -31.44 -15.33
CA GLY A 23 6.60 -30.73 -14.94
C GLY A 23 6.50 -29.30 -15.49
N GLY A 24 5.35 -28.66 -15.27
CA GLY A 24 5.13 -27.26 -15.67
C GLY A 24 5.88 -26.26 -14.78
N ALA A 25 6.21 -25.10 -15.33
CA ALA A 25 6.82 -24.01 -14.58
C ALA A 25 5.81 -23.37 -13.60
N PHE A 26 6.31 -22.85 -12.48
CA PHE A 26 5.50 -22.16 -11.48
C PHE A 26 6.28 -21.02 -10.83
N VAL A 27 5.57 -20.09 -10.20
CA VAL A 27 6.14 -18.94 -9.50
C VAL A 27 5.76 -19.03 -8.03
N ARG A 28 6.74 -19.11 -7.14
CA ARG A 28 6.53 -18.93 -5.70
C ARG A 28 6.60 -17.45 -5.39
N THR A 29 5.66 -16.94 -4.60
CA THR A 29 5.60 -15.54 -4.23
C THR A 29 5.41 -15.40 -2.73
N LYS A 30 6.04 -14.38 -2.16
CA LYS A 30 5.75 -13.88 -0.83
C LYS A 30 4.94 -12.61 -0.98
N LEU A 31 3.72 -12.63 -0.47
CA LEU A 31 2.73 -11.59 -0.63
C LEU A 31 2.49 -10.91 0.72
N LYS A 32 2.54 -9.58 0.76
CA LYS A 32 2.19 -8.79 1.94
C LYS A 32 0.82 -8.14 1.74
N ASN A 33 -0.10 -8.33 2.67
CA ASN A 33 -1.41 -7.68 2.65
C ASN A 33 -1.27 -6.20 2.99
N TYR A 34 -1.90 -5.32 2.19
CA TYR A 34 -1.84 -3.87 2.40
C TYR A 34 -2.55 -3.44 3.69
N ARG A 35 -3.66 -4.07 4.06
CA ARG A 35 -4.49 -3.69 5.21
C ARG A 35 -3.98 -4.27 6.52
N THR A 36 -3.59 -5.54 6.51
CA THR A 36 -3.19 -6.24 7.74
C THR A 36 -1.68 -6.28 7.95
N GLY A 37 -0.88 -5.97 6.92
CA GLY A 37 0.57 -6.13 6.93
C GLY A 37 1.06 -7.59 6.97
N SER A 38 0.15 -8.56 7.06
CA SER A 38 0.50 -9.99 7.15
C SER A 38 1.17 -10.47 5.87
N VAL A 39 2.17 -11.34 6.03
CA VAL A 39 2.91 -11.93 4.91
C VAL A 39 2.50 -13.38 4.73
N VAL A 40 2.18 -13.77 3.49
CA VAL A 40 1.75 -15.12 3.13
C VAL A 40 2.51 -15.62 1.91
N ASP A 41 2.81 -16.92 1.88
CA ASP A 41 3.40 -17.57 0.72
C ASP A 41 2.31 -18.13 -0.21
N LYS A 42 2.38 -17.81 -1.50
CA LYS A 42 1.45 -18.32 -2.51
C LYS A 42 2.21 -18.76 -3.76
N THR A 43 1.85 -19.91 -4.30
CA THR A 43 2.43 -20.43 -5.55
C THR A 43 1.41 -20.32 -6.66
N PHE A 44 1.80 -19.65 -7.75
CA PHE A 44 1.00 -19.51 -8.96
C PHE A 44 1.54 -20.43 -10.05
N ARG A 45 0.65 -21.03 -10.84
CA ARG A 45 1.07 -21.71 -12.07
C ARG A 45 1.44 -20.68 -13.14
N ALA A 46 2.32 -21.03 -14.06
CA ALA A 46 2.78 -20.09 -15.10
C ALA A 46 1.66 -19.57 -16.02
N ASP A 47 0.56 -20.30 -16.14
CA ASP A 47 -0.62 -19.98 -16.96
C ASP A 47 -1.78 -19.35 -16.15
N GLU A 48 -1.62 -19.20 -14.84
CA GLU A 48 -2.65 -18.65 -13.97
C GLU A 48 -2.73 -17.12 -14.13
N LYS A 49 -3.92 -16.62 -14.50
CA LYS A 49 -4.16 -15.17 -14.58
C LYS A 49 -4.43 -14.61 -13.19
N VAL A 50 -3.59 -13.67 -12.77
CA VAL A 50 -3.77 -12.92 -11.53
C VAL A 50 -4.31 -11.51 -11.82
N PRO A 51 -5.41 -11.09 -11.20
CA PRO A 51 -5.93 -9.74 -11.34
C PRO A 51 -4.98 -8.73 -10.69
N LEU A 52 -4.63 -7.70 -11.46
CA LEU A 52 -3.80 -6.59 -11.00
C LEU A 52 -4.66 -5.57 -10.23
N ALA A 53 -4.06 -4.98 -9.21
CA ALA A 53 -4.59 -3.79 -8.57
C ALA A 53 -3.74 -2.59 -8.96
N ILE A 54 -4.38 -1.49 -9.36
CA ILE A 54 -3.71 -0.23 -9.63
C ILE A 54 -3.73 0.56 -8.33
N ILE A 55 -2.54 0.80 -7.77
CA ILE A 55 -2.38 1.64 -6.59
C ILE A 55 -1.94 3.00 -7.08
N ASP A 56 -2.77 4.00 -6.85
CA ASP A 56 -2.48 5.39 -7.19
C ASP A 56 -1.76 6.04 -6.01
N LYS A 57 -0.57 6.55 -6.26
CA LYS A 57 0.21 7.30 -5.28
C LYS A 57 -0.09 8.77 -5.44
N ARG A 58 -0.75 9.36 -4.45
CA ARG A 58 -1.07 10.78 -4.47
C ARG A 58 -0.18 11.55 -3.52
N GLU A 59 0.38 12.65 -4.00
CA GLU A 59 1.09 13.60 -3.16
C GLU A 59 0.07 14.43 -2.39
N MET A 60 0.22 14.43 -1.06
CA MET A 60 -0.72 15.04 -0.15
C MET A 60 0.04 15.84 0.89
N GLN A 61 -0.57 16.90 1.41
CA GLN A 61 -0.05 17.67 2.52
C GLN A 61 -0.88 17.40 3.77
N PHE A 62 -0.23 17.05 4.88
CA PHE A 62 -0.93 16.98 6.15
C PHE A 62 -1.28 18.38 6.63
N LEU A 63 -2.58 18.62 6.88
CA LEU A 63 -3.07 19.93 7.31
C LEU A 63 -3.12 20.02 8.83
N TYR A 64 -3.98 19.22 9.45
CA TYR A 64 -4.23 19.23 10.88
C TYR A 64 -4.94 17.95 11.30
N ARG A 65 -4.98 17.71 12.60
CA ARG A 65 -5.74 16.62 13.19
C ARG A 65 -7.16 17.09 13.54
N GLU A 66 -8.16 16.32 13.11
CA GLU A 66 -9.57 16.56 13.46
C GLU A 66 -10.09 15.42 14.34
N GLY A 67 -10.12 15.66 15.65
CA GLY A 67 -10.49 14.63 16.63
C GLY A 67 -9.54 13.43 16.60
N ALA A 68 -10.01 12.30 16.07
CA ALA A 68 -9.20 11.09 15.92
C ALA A 68 -8.51 10.97 14.55
N ASP A 69 -9.02 11.65 13.53
CA ASP A 69 -8.58 11.52 12.15
C ASP A 69 -7.56 12.60 11.78
N TYR A 70 -6.81 12.32 10.72
CA TYR A 70 -5.79 13.21 10.17
C TYR A 70 -6.27 13.73 8.83
N VAL A 71 -6.33 15.05 8.68
CA VAL A 71 -6.81 15.69 7.47
C VAL A 71 -5.63 15.96 6.55
N PHE A 72 -5.68 15.40 5.35
CA PHE A 72 -4.71 15.63 4.30
C PHE A 72 -5.36 16.38 3.14
N MET A 73 -4.57 17.14 2.40
CA MET A 73 -5.00 17.85 1.19
C MET A 73 -4.20 17.36 -0.01
N ASP A 74 -4.90 17.00 -1.08
CA ASP A 74 -4.30 16.66 -2.37
C ASP A 74 -3.60 17.89 -2.94
N THR A 75 -2.32 17.76 -3.32
CA THR A 75 -1.53 18.91 -3.81
C THR A 75 -1.91 19.33 -5.23
N GLU A 76 -2.61 18.48 -5.98
CA GLU A 76 -3.06 18.75 -7.34
C GLU A 76 -4.51 19.26 -7.37
N THR A 77 -5.42 18.60 -6.64
CA THR A 77 -6.86 18.92 -6.69
C THR A 77 -7.33 19.82 -5.56
N TYR A 78 -6.54 19.97 -4.49
CA TYR A 78 -6.92 20.65 -3.25
C TYR A 78 -8.08 19.99 -2.49
N ASP A 79 -8.45 18.77 -2.85
CA ASP A 79 -9.46 17.99 -2.12
C ASP A 79 -8.90 17.55 -0.77
N GLN A 80 -9.75 17.55 0.25
CA GLN A 80 -9.38 17.11 1.59
C GLN A 80 -9.87 15.68 1.84
N VAL A 81 -9.02 14.87 2.46
CA VAL A 81 -9.33 13.49 2.84
C VAL A 81 -9.07 13.28 4.33
N HIS A 82 -10.00 12.59 4.99
CA HIS A 82 -9.86 12.20 6.39
C HIS A 82 -9.26 10.80 6.43
N VAL A 83 -8.11 10.68 7.10
CA VAL A 83 -7.39 9.42 7.19
C VAL A 83 -7.37 8.94 8.63
N SER A 84 -7.87 7.73 8.83
CA SER A 84 -7.89 7.09 10.14
C SER A 84 -6.46 6.80 10.62
N PRO A 85 -6.19 6.90 11.94
CA PRO A 85 -4.88 6.57 12.50
C PRO A 85 -4.49 5.11 12.26
N SER A 86 -5.46 4.20 12.11
CA SER A 86 -5.20 2.80 11.74
C SER A 86 -4.58 2.64 10.35
N ALA A 87 -4.92 3.51 9.39
CA ALA A 87 -4.31 3.49 8.06
C ALA A 87 -2.88 4.08 8.10
N LEU A 88 -2.64 5.07 8.95
CA LEU A 88 -1.33 5.71 9.05
C LEU A 88 -0.29 4.87 9.82
N GLY A 89 -0.74 3.99 10.71
CA GLY A 89 0.14 3.11 11.48
C GLY A 89 1.13 3.90 12.35
N GLU A 90 2.39 3.45 12.41
CA GLU A 90 3.44 4.08 13.23
C GLU A 90 3.88 5.46 12.69
N SER A 91 3.62 5.74 11.41
CA SER A 91 3.96 7.01 10.76
C SER A 91 3.29 8.21 11.42
N VAL A 92 2.18 7.99 12.13
CA VAL A 92 1.49 9.03 12.90
C VAL A 92 2.40 9.75 13.88
N ASN A 93 3.40 9.06 14.43
CA ASN A 93 4.31 9.63 15.43
C ASN A 93 5.35 10.59 14.84
N TYR A 94 5.44 10.62 13.50
CA TYR A 94 6.44 11.39 12.76
C TYR A 94 5.79 12.44 11.85
N LEU A 95 4.49 12.67 11.98
CA LEU A 95 3.74 13.58 11.13
C LEU A 95 3.64 14.97 11.78
N LYS A 96 4.01 16.02 11.04
CA LYS A 96 3.81 17.41 11.46
C LYS A 96 2.95 18.18 10.48
N GLU A 97 2.13 19.09 11.01
CA GLU A 97 1.30 19.98 10.19
C GLU A 97 2.16 20.70 9.16
N GLY A 98 1.76 20.64 7.90
CA GLY A 98 2.49 21.17 6.76
C GLY A 98 3.38 20.16 6.03
N ASP A 99 3.64 18.97 6.59
CA ASP A 99 4.45 17.94 5.94
C ASP A 99 3.80 17.38 4.68
N SER A 100 4.61 17.16 3.65
CA SER A 100 4.21 16.39 2.46
C SER A 100 4.35 14.89 2.74
N ALA A 101 3.35 14.12 2.32
CA ALA A 101 3.30 12.68 2.40
C ALA A 101 2.74 12.08 1.11
N VAL A 102 3.11 10.85 0.79
CA VAL A 102 2.53 10.12 -0.34
C VAL A 102 1.52 9.12 0.20
N LEU A 103 0.27 9.26 -0.21
CA LEU A 103 -0.81 8.35 0.17
C LEU A 103 -1.06 7.35 -0.97
N PRO A 104 -0.68 6.07 -0.82
CA PRO A 104 -1.14 5.02 -1.71
C PRO A 104 -2.64 4.81 -1.52
N THR A 105 -3.37 4.99 -2.60
CA THR A 105 -4.83 4.84 -2.70
C THR A 105 -5.19 3.69 -3.63
N TYR A 106 -6.24 2.97 -3.31
CA TYR A 106 -6.85 1.99 -4.19
C TYR A 106 -8.33 2.31 -4.33
N LEU A 107 -8.72 2.74 -5.54
CA LEU A 107 -10.02 3.38 -5.76
C LEU A 107 -10.14 4.60 -4.83
N ASP A 108 -11.06 4.57 -3.86
CA ASP A 108 -11.27 5.65 -2.89
C ASP A 108 -10.73 5.32 -1.49
N GLU A 109 -10.06 4.18 -1.32
CA GLU A 109 -9.52 3.74 -0.04
C GLU A 109 -8.04 4.12 0.11
N VAL A 110 -7.70 4.86 1.17
CA VAL A 110 -6.31 5.12 1.57
C VAL A 110 -5.74 3.89 2.27
N LEU A 111 -4.67 3.33 1.71
CA LEU A 111 -4.05 2.10 2.20
C LEU A 111 -2.92 2.33 3.21
N GLY A 112 -2.39 3.55 3.27
CA GLY A 112 -1.25 3.87 4.10
C GLY A 112 -0.74 5.28 3.89
N VAL A 113 0.40 5.55 4.50
CA VAL A 113 1.15 6.80 4.32
C VAL A 113 2.64 6.47 4.16
N GLU A 114 3.26 7.05 3.14
CA GLU A 114 4.70 7.03 2.94
C GLU A 114 5.23 8.43 3.26
N LEU A 115 6.03 8.53 4.33
CA LEU A 115 6.70 9.76 4.73
C LEU A 115 8.10 9.84 4.11
N ALA A 116 8.65 11.06 4.06
CA ALA A 116 10.04 11.25 3.70
C ALA A 116 10.97 10.46 4.64
N ALA A 117 12.10 10.00 4.12
CA ALA A 117 13.06 9.17 4.87
C ALA A 117 13.67 9.90 6.10
N SER A 118 13.59 11.23 6.12
CA SER A 118 14.00 12.07 7.24
C SER A 118 12.90 13.08 7.54
N VAL A 119 12.59 13.24 8.82
CA VAL A 119 11.69 14.28 9.33
C VAL A 119 12.47 15.12 10.33
N GLU A 120 12.37 16.44 10.24
CA GLU A 120 12.88 17.34 11.28
C GLU A 120 11.79 17.48 12.35
N LEU A 121 12.03 16.91 13.54
CA LEU A 121 11.12 16.91 14.69
C LEU A 121 11.38 18.06 15.68
#